data_AF-A0A2E5VKH6-F1
#
_entry.id   AF-A0A2E5VKH6-F1
#
_cell.length_a   1.000
_cell.length_b   1.000
_cell.length_c   1.000
_cell.angle_alpha   90.00
_cell.angle_beta   90.00
_cell.angle_gamma   90.00
#
_symmetry.space_group_name_H-M   'P 1'
#
loop_
_entity.id
_entity.type
_entity.pdbx_description
1 polymer ?
#
loop_
_entity_poly.entity_id
_entity_poly.type
_entity_poly.pdbx_seq_one_letter_code
_entity_poly.pdbx_strand_id
1 'polypeptide(L)'
;MKIKQLLVVAGPTAVGKSLFLKRLTQQPSNELGDQLAVGCQRWQQVNARQFDSDAPRPFAGTSSDHIGLHYEITRTWKRPYDHAGDPGLKLLEFADKRIFVTLWAPANVLRDRLVRRDISSWRRRLSGIIARWSGKPSARKQARRMDFSSLYREGASELDQIYQGWFRFCADFSSDDHWLLDTSTANGRVRPLDHASLQSGNCVTGLLRGPSQAA
;
A
#
# COMPACT_ATOMS: atom_id res chain seq x y z
N MET A 1 9.38 -22.78 3.53
CA MET A 1 9.30 -21.64 4.47
C MET A 1 7.87 -21.60 4.99
N LYS A 2 7.67 -21.41 6.29
CA LYS A 2 6.35 -21.34 6.91
C LYS A 2 6.24 -20.01 7.64
N ILE A 3 5.17 -19.25 7.39
CA ILE A 3 4.89 -17.95 8.00
C ILE A 3 3.68 -18.16 8.91
N LYS A 4 3.79 -17.88 10.21
CA LYS A 4 2.64 -17.98 11.11
C LYS A 4 1.62 -16.88 10.82
N GLN A 5 2.09 -15.66 10.58
CA GLN A 5 1.22 -14.54 10.27
C GLN A 5 1.83 -13.59 9.23
N LEU A 6 1.04 -13.30 8.20
CA LEU A 6 1.39 -12.36 7.14
C LEU A 6 0.43 -11.18 7.16
N LEU A 7 0.96 -9.98 7.41
CA LEU A 7 0.23 -8.73 7.24
C LEU A 7 0.56 -8.11 5.89
N VAL A 8 -0.44 -8.01 5.03
CA VAL A 8 -0.36 -7.34 3.75
C VAL A 8 -0.85 -5.91 3.91
N VAL A 9 0.06 -4.94 3.82
CA VAL A 9 -0.28 -3.52 3.80
C VAL A 9 -0.28 -3.06 2.35
N ALA A 10 -1.47 -2.90 1.80
CA ALA A 10 -1.71 -2.62 0.40
C ALA A 10 -2.19 -1.19 0.16
N GLY A 11 -2.02 -0.70 -1.06
CA GLY A 11 -2.52 0.60 -1.51
C GLY A 11 -1.60 1.25 -2.55
N PRO A 12 -2.01 2.37 -3.16
CA PRO A 12 -1.25 3.04 -4.20
C PRO A 12 -0.03 3.79 -3.65
N THR A 13 0.80 4.33 -4.53
CA THR A 13 1.89 5.22 -4.11
C THR A 13 1.32 6.46 -3.39
N ALA A 14 2.05 6.98 -2.40
CA ALA A 14 1.70 8.15 -1.59
C ALA A 14 0.48 8.01 -0.64
N VAL A 15 -0.19 6.86 -0.59
CA VAL A 15 -1.29 6.62 0.36
C VAL A 15 -0.85 6.53 1.83
N GLY A 16 0.44 6.28 2.08
CA GLY A 16 0.99 6.30 3.46
C GLY A 16 1.40 4.94 4.03
N LYS A 17 1.47 3.87 3.23
CA LYS A 17 1.87 2.51 3.68
C LYS A 17 3.12 2.47 4.56
N SER A 18 4.19 3.14 4.13
CA SER A 18 5.44 3.19 4.90
C SER A 18 5.30 3.94 6.23
N LEU A 19 4.44 4.95 6.29
CA LEU A 19 4.13 5.66 7.53
C LEU A 19 3.28 4.79 8.45
N PHE A 20 2.29 4.09 7.91
CA PHE A 20 1.46 3.15 8.66
C PHE A 20 2.32 2.05 9.30
N LEU A 21 3.17 1.38 8.53
CA LEU A 21 4.03 0.32 9.06
C LEU A 21 5.06 0.86 10.05
N LYS A 22 5.62 2.06 9.81
CA LYS A 22 6.49 2.72 10.81
C LYS A 22 5.75 3.01 12.12
N ARG A 23 4.49 3.44 12.06
CA ARG A 23 3.68 3.68 13.26
C ARG A 23 3.34 2.38 13.96
N LEU A 24 2.95 1.35 13.22
CA LEU A 24 2.69 0.01 13.76
C LEU A 24 3.90 -0.55 14.52
N THR A 25 5.12 -0.28 14.04
CA THR A 25 6.35 -0.73 14.71
C THR A 25 6.88 0.22 15.79
N GLN A 26 6.37 1.44 15.96
CA GLN A 26 6.92 2.40 16.93
C GLN A 26 5.91 2.83 18.00
N GLN A 27 4.62 2.89 17.65
CA GLN A 27 3.53 3.39 18.49
C GLN A 27 2.23 2.65 18.11
N PRO A 28 2.05 1.41 18.59
CA PRO A 28 0.92 0.56 18.21
C PRO A 28 -0.42 0.94 18.87
N SER A 29 -0.54 2.11 19.51
CA SER A 29 -1.69 2.46 20.36
C SER A 29 -2.90 3.03 19.59
N ASN A 30 -3.37 2.35 18.55
CA ASN A 30 -4.63 2.68 17.89
C ASN A 30 -5.50 1.43 17.68
N GLU A 31 -6.76 1.60 17.29
CA GLU A 31 -7.77 0.53 17.16
C GLU A 31 -7.31 -0.66 16.27
N LEU A 32 -6.58 -0.37 15.19
CA LEU A 32 -5.91 -1.38 14.34
C LEU A 32 -4.67 -1.96 15.00
N GLY A 33 -3.95 -1.11 15.72
CA GLY A 33 -2.80 -1.46 16.52
C GLY A 33 -3.17 -2.51 17.53
N ASP A 34 -4.15 -2.33 18.41
CA ASP A 34 -4.51 -3.32 19.43
C ASP A 34 -4.86 -4.71 18.85
N GLN A 35 -5.41 -4.76 17.63
CA GLN A 35 -5.72 -6.00 16.92
C GLN A 35 -4.51 -6.63 16.20
N LEU A 36 -3.53 -5.82 15.80
CA LEU A 36 -2.31 -6.24 15.12
C LEU A 36 -1.08 -6.30 16.06
N ALA A 37 -1.15 -5.74 17.27
CA ALA A 37 -0.02 -5.12 17.99
C ALA A 37 0.96 -6.10 18.59
N VAL A 38 0.54 -7.33 18.90
CA VAL A 38 1.38 -8.22 19.70
C VAL A 38 2.61 -8.62 18.88
N GLY A 39 3.75 -8.01 19.21
CA GLY A 39 5.04 -8.31 18.61
C GLY A 39 5.33 -7.67 17.25
N CYS A 40 4.45 -6.80 16.71
CA CYS A 40 4.62 -6.15 15.41
C CYS A 40 5.97 -5.46 15.19
N GLN A 41 6.59 -4.96 16.27
CA GLN A 41 7.90 -4.31 16.23
C GLN A 41 9.03 -5.25 15.81
N ARG A 42 8.84 -6.58 15.94
CA ARG A 42 9.80 -7.62 15.56
C ARG A 42 9.51 -8.23 14.20
N TRP A 43 8.42 -7.82 13.53
CA TRP A 43 8.02 -8.41 12.26
C TRP A 43 8.98 -7.99 11.15
N GLN A 44 9.42 -8.97 10.37
CA GLN A 44 10.25 -8.70 9.21
C GLN A 44 9.46 -7.93 8.17
N GLN A 45 9.99 -6.77 7.76
CA GLN A 45 9.36 -5.92 6.75
C GLN A 45 9.94 -6.25 5.38
N VAL A 46 9.08 -6.66 4.45
CA VAL A 46 9.47 -6.97 3.06
C VAL A 46 8.66 -6.13 2.09
N ASN A 47 9.25 -5.81 0.94
CA ASN A 47 8.57 -5.06 -0.11
C ASN A 47 8.35 -5.98 -1.31
N ALA A 48 7.15 -6.00 -1.88
CA ALA A 48 6.83 -6.83 -3.05
C ALA A 48 7.80 -6.61 -4.22
N ARG A 49 8.36 -5.40 -4.37
CA ARG A 49 9.38 -5.07 -5.39
C ARG A 49 10.69 -5.85 -5.24
N GLN A 50 10.99 -6.38 -4.05
CA GLN A 50 12.18 -7.21 -3.85
C GLN A 50 12.09 -8.55 -4.59
N PHE A 51 10.88 -8.95 -4.99
CA PHE A 51 10.60 -10.18 -5.73
C PHE A 51 10.56 -9.96 -7.26
N ASP A 52 10.83 -8.74 -7.74
CA ASP A 52 10.86 -8.42 -9.18
C ASP A 52 12.15 -8.92 -9.88
N SER A 53 13.14 -9.38 -9.13
CA SER A 53 14.46 -9.79 -9.63
C SER A 53 14.90 -11.11 -9.01
N ASP A 54 15.76 -11.86 -9.71
CA ASP A 54 16.42 -13.09 -9.22
C ASP A 54 17.44 -12.86 -8.08
N ALA A 55 17.48 -11.65 -7.52
CA ALA A 55 18.32 -11.31 -6.38
C ALA A 55 18.03 -12.22 -5.18
N PRO A 56 19.00 -12.43 -4.26
CA PRO A 56 18.84 -13.30 -3.11
C PRO A 56 17.54 -12.98 -2.37
N ARG A 57 16.66 -13.98 -2.26
CA ARG A 57 15.37 -13.81 -1.61
C ARG A 57 15.62 -13.35 -0.16
N PRO A 58 14.86 -12.38 0.36
CA PRO A 58 15.07 -11.81 1.69
C PRO A 58 14.91 -12.80 2.86
N PHE A 59 14.62 -14.07 2.57
CA PHE A 59 14.40 -15.16 3.53
C PHE A 59 15.57 -16.13 3.63
N ALA A 60 16.68 -15.92 2.91
CA ALA A 60 17.86 -16.76 3.04
C ALA A 60 18.42 -16.64 4.47
N GLY A 61 18.11 -17.64 5.31
CA GLY A 61 18.58 -17.73 6.70
C GLY A 61 17.70 -17.08 7.77
N THR A 62 16.52 -16.56 7.45
CA THR A 62 15.61 -15.94 8.44
C THR A 62 14.29 -16.71 8.56
N SER A 63 14.10 -17.39 9.70
CA SER A 63 12.82 -17.97 10.11
C SER A 63 12.00 -16.89 10.82
N SER A 64 11.45 -15.94 10.05
CA SER A 64 10.53 -14.95 10.62
C SER A 64 9.12 -15.52 10.63
N ASP A 65 8.62 -15.86 11.82
CA ASP A 65 7.25 -16.31 12.03
C ASP A 65 6.21 -15.27 11.59
N HIS A 66 6.58 -13.98 11.59
CA HIS A 66 5.68 -12.87 11.31
C HIS A 66 6.28 -11.89 10.30
N ILE A 67 5.55 -11.58 9.23
CA ILE A 67 6.02 -10.75 8.12
C ILE A 67 5.01 -9.62 7.85
N GLY A 68 5.54 -8.40 7.68
CA GLY A 68 4.81 -7.26 7.11
C GLY A 68 5.19 -7.05 5.65
N LEU A 69 4.27 -7.33 4.73
CA LEU A 69 4.44 -7.15 3.29
C LEU A 69 3.92 -5.76 2.86
N HIS A 70 4.82 -4.93 2.34
CA HIS A 70 4.47 -3.68 1.65
C HIS A 70 4.07 -4.01 0.22
N TYR A 71 2.76 -3.96 -0.06
CA TYR A 71 2.21 -4.19 -1.39
C TYR A 71 1.75 -2.90 -2.06
N GLU A 72 2.04 -2.74 -3.35
CA GLU A 72 1.61 -1.59 -4.13
C GLU A 72 0.63 -2.05 -5.20
N ILE A 73 -0.65 -1.74 -5.01
CA ILE A 73 -1.73 -2.25 -5.88
C ILE A 73 -1.61 -1.72 -7.32
N THR A 74 -0.94 -0.59 -7.53
CA THR A 74 -0.72 -0.03 -8.87
C THR A 74 0.37 -0.77 -9.65
N ARG A 75 1.00 -1.80 -9.08
CA ARG A 75 2.02 -2.62 -9.77
C ARG A 75 1.46 -3.35 -10.98
N THR A 76 0.19 -3.78 -10.93
CA THR A 76 -0.47 -4.52 -12.01
C THR A 76 -0.93 -3.63 -13.16
N TRP A 77 -1.09 -2.32 -12.94
CA TRP A 77 -1.65 -1.38 -13.92
C TRP A 77 -0.93 -1.35 -15.28
N LYS A 78 0.38 -1.60 -15.30
CA LYS A 78 1.20 -1.62 -16.54
C LYS A 78 1.92 -2.94 -16.77
N ARG A 79 1.43 -4.00 -16.13
CA ARG A 79 2.03 -5.33 -16.20
C ARG A 79 1.07 -6.28 -16.91
N PRO A 80 1.60 -7.35 -17.54
CA PRO A 80 0.77 -8.33 -18.21
C PRO A 80 0.07 -9.30 -17.24
N TYR A 81 0.24 -9.11 -15.93
CA TYR A 81 -0.30 -9.97 -14.88
C TYR A 81 -1.18 -9.16 -13.91
N ASP A 82 -2.18 -9.84 -13.38
CA ASP A 82 -3.03 -9.36 -12.30
C ASP A 82 -2.38 -9.59 -10.93
N HIS A 83 -3.15 -9.41 -9.85
CA HIS A 83 -2.65 -9.62 -8.49
C HIS A 83 -2.31 -11.10 -8.22
N ALA A 84 -3.08 -12.05 -8.77
CA ALA A 84 -2.82 -13.48 -8.59
C ALA A 84 -1.48 -13.90 -9.22
N GLY A 85 -1.09 -13.26 -10.33
CA GLY A 85 0.20 -13.50 -10.99
C GLY A 85 1.41 -12.77 -10.37
N ASP A 86 1.25 -11.88 -9.38
CA ASP A 86 2.38 -11.09 -8.85
C ASP A 86 3.32 -11.95 -7.98
N PRO A 87 4.61 -12.07 -8.32
CA PRO A 87 5.57 -12.85 -7.52
C PRO A 87 5.66 -12.41 -6.05
N GLY A 88 5.43 -11.13 -5.75
CA GLY A 88 5.44 -10.61 -4.39
C GLY A 88 4.27 -11.10 -3.53
N LEU A 89 3.20 -11.61 -4.15
CA LEU A 89 2.02 -12.16 -3.47
C LEU A 89 2.09 -13.67 -3.28
N LYS A 90 3.08 -14.37 -3.86
CA LYS A 90 3.33 -15.80 -3.58
C LYS A 90 3.55 -16.10 -2.09
N LEU A 91 3.91 -15.09 -1.29
CA LEU A 91 4.01 -15.22 0.17
C LEU A 91 2.70 -15.65 0.85
N LEU A 92 1.56 -15.36 0.23
CA LEU A 92 0.24 -15.74 0.73
C LEU A 92 0.07 -17.26 0.85
N GLU A 93 0.76 -18.04 0.01
CA GLU A 93 0.70 -19.51 0.00
C GLU A 93 1.42 -20.14 1.20
N PHE A 94 2.37 -19.40 1.81
CA PHE A 94 3.18 -19.90 2.91
C PHE A 94 2.68 -19.44 4.30
N ALA A 95 1.58 -18.69 4.35
CA ALA A 95 1.07 -18.07 5.56
C ALA A 95 -0.11 -18.85 6.17
N ASP A 96 0.01 -19.21 7.45
CA ASP A 96 -1.07 -19.86 8.21
C ASP A 96 -2.21 -18.88 8.48
N LYS A 97 -1.89 -17.65 8.88
CA LYS A 97 -2.84 -16.55 9.06
C LYS A 97 -2.48 -15.36 8.16
N ARG A 98 -3.46 -14.79 7.48
CA ARG A 98 -3.28 -13.58 6.67
C ARG A 98 -4.13 -12.45 7.25
N ILE A 99 -3.61 -11.24 7.16
CA ILE A 99 -4.34 -10.02 7.50
C ILE A 99 -4.09 -8.99 6.41
N PHE A 100 -5.14 -8.47 5.82
CA PHE A 100 -5.07 -7.46 4.77
C PHE A 100 -5.45 -6.10 5.33
N VAL A 101 -4.57 -5.12 5.20
CA VAL A 101 -4.86 -3.72 5.51
C VAL A 101 -4.68 -2.93 4.23
N THR A 102 -5.80 -2.57 3.62
CA THR A 102 -5.83 -1.74 2.41
C THR A 102 -5.93 -0.29 2.81
N LEU A 103 -4.94 0.51 2.44
CA LEU A 103 -4.97 1.95 2.64
C LEU A 103 -5.63 2.60 1.44
N TRP A 104 -6.54 3.54 1.72
CA TRP A 104 -7.25 4.31 0.73
C TRP A 104 -7.10 5.82 0.97
N ALA A 105 -7.20 6.58 -0.12
CA ALA A 105 -7.44 8.02 -0.11
C ALA A 105 -7.95 8.44 -1.49
N PRO A 106 -8.72 9.54 -1.60
CA PRO A 106 -9.14 10.09 -2.88
C PRO A 106 -7.95 10.44 -3.79
N ALA A 107 -8.15 10.35 -5.11
CA ALA A 107 -7.11 10.58 -6.12
C ALA A 107 -6.45 11.98 -6.00
N ASN A 108 -7.26 13.02 -5.80
CA ASN A 108 -6.78 14.39 -5.58
C ASN A 108 -5.87 14.50 -4.34
N VAL A 109 -6.21 13.82 -3.23
CA VAL A 109 -5.38 13.78 -2.02
C VAL A 109 -4.04 13.10 -2.30
N LEU A 110 -4.05 12.00 -3.05
CA LEU A 110 -2.82 11.28 -3.44
C LEU A 110 -1.93 12.12 -4.36
N ARG A 111 -2.54 12.81 -5.33
CA ARG A 111 -1.87 13.76 -6.22
C ARG A 111 -1.19 14.86 -5.42
N ASP A 112 -1.89 15.50 -4.50
CA ASP A 112 -1.35 16.58 -3.68
C ASP A 112 -0.17 16.10 -2.82
N ARG A 113 -0.27 14.89 -2.26
CA ARG A 113 0.84 14.27 -1.52
C ARG A 113 2.06 14.00 -2.40
N LEU A 114 1.84 13.54 -3.63
CA LEU A 114 2.91 13.35 -4.61
C LEU A 114 3.59 14.67 -4.95
N VAL A 115 2.82 15.71 -5.25
CA VAL A 115 3.34 17.05 -5.55
C VAL A 115 4.13 17.61 -4.36
N ARG A 116 3.59 17.56 -3.14
CA ARG A 116 4.30 18.01 -1.93
C ARG A 116 5.58 17.22 -1.68
N ARG A 117 5.54 15.89 -1.89
CA ARG A 117 6.73 15.05 -1.78
C ARG A 117 7.77 15.43 -2.82
N ASP A 118 7.35 15.69 -4.06
CA ASP A 118 8.24 16.15 -5.12
C ASP A 118 8.86 17.50 -4.80
N ILE A 119 8.08 18.50 -4.36
CA ILE A 119 8.57 19.80 -3.88
C ILE A 119 9.54 19.62 -2.72
N SER A 120 9.24 18.78 -1.74
CA SER A 120 10.13 18.52 -0.60
C SER A 120 11.43 17.83 -1.02
N SER A 121 11.35 16.95 -2.03
CA SER A 121 12.52 16.24 -2.58
C SER A 121 13.36 17.17 -3.45
N TRP A 122 12.73 18.11 -4.15
CA TRP A 122 13.36 19.20 -4.88
C TRP A 122 14.05 20.17 -3.93
N ARG A 123 13.39 20.61 -2.85
CA ARG A 123 14.01 21.46 -1.82
C ARG A 123 15.19 20.78 -1.13
N ARG A 124 15.07 19.50 -0.74
CA ARG A 124 16.20 18.70 -0.21
C ARG A 124 17.31 18.47 -1.23
N ARG A 125 16.96 18.35 -2.51
CA ARG A 125 17.95 18.29 -3.59
C ARG A 125 18.61 19.63 -3.80
N LEU A 126 17.90 20.76 -3.77
CA LEU A 126 18.48 22.09 -3.93
C LEU A 126 19.43 22.42 -2.77
N SER A 127 19.06 22.08 -1.53
CA SER A 127 19.98 22.17 -0.38
C SER A 127 21.19 21.24 -0.53
N GLY A 128 21.04 20.09 -1.22
CA GLY A 128 22.15 19.19 -1.57
C GLY A 128 22.88 19.51 -2.88
N ILE A 129 22.33 20.37 -3.75
CA ILE A 129 22.89 20.81 -5.04
C ILE A 129 23.84 21.98 -4.80
N ILE A 130 23.62 22.81 -3.78
CA ILE A 130 24.68 23.67 -3.22
C ILE A 130 25.89 22.82 -2.80
N ALA A 131 25.67 21.55 -2.40
CA ALA A 131 26.73 20.61 -2.02
C ALA A 131 27.26 19.70 -3.16
N ARG A 132 26.64 19.67 -4.35
CA ARG A 132 27.06 18.82 -5.47
C ARG A 132 26.82 19.49 -6.82
N TRP A 133 27.69 20.44 -7.15
CA TRP A 133 28.15 20.62 -8.52
C TRP A 133 28.85 19.33 -8.99
N SER A 134 28.12 18.36 -9.52
CA SER A 134 28.68 17.28 -10.37
C SER A 134 27.57 16.35 -10.88
N GLY A 135 27.36 16.34 -12.20
CA GLY A 135 26.92 15.17 -12.98
C GLY A 135 25.50 14.59 -12.75
N LYS A 136 24.65 14.69 -13.77
CA LYS A 136 23.27 14.15 -13.91
C LYS A 136 23.10 12.69 -13.41
N PRO A 137 21.94 12.32 -12.80
CA PRO A 137 20.85 11.73 -13.60
C PRO A 137 19.42 12.04 -13.07
N SER A 138 18.64 12.86 -13.77
CA SER A 138 17.27 13.27 -13.36
C SER A 138 16.13 12.84 -14.31
N ALA A 139 16.39 12.59 -15.60
CA ALA A 139 15.34 12.44 -16.61
C ALA A 139 14.49 11.16 -16.48
N ARG A 140 15.08 9.99 -16.21
CA ARG A 140 14.32 8.71 -16.10
C ARG A 140 13.38 8.66 -14.89
N LYS A 141 13.77 9.28 -13.76
CA LYS A 141 12.90 9.38 -12.58
C LYS A 141 11.74 10.36 -12.81
N GLN A 142 11.94 11.36 -13.65
CA GLN A 142 10.92 12.37 -13.99
C GLN A 142 9.87 11.80 -14.96
N ALA A 143 10.28 11.01 -15.96
CA ALA A 143 9.36 10.33 -16.88
C ALA A 143 8.42 9.33 -16.17
N ARG A 144 8.94 8.50 -15.24
CA ARG A 144 8.11 7.61 -14.41
C ARG A 144 7.17 8.36 -13.46
N ARG A 145 7.45 9.62 -13.11
CA ARG A 145 6.62 10.44 -12.19
C ARG A 145 5.49 11.17 -12.91
N MET A 146 5.71 11.60 -14.15
CA MET A 146 4.66 12.20 -14.99
C MET A 146 3.56 11.18 -15.33
N ASP A 147 3.91 9.90 -15.42
CA ASP A 147 2.99 8.80 -15.73
C ASP A 147 2.06 8.41 -14.57
N PHE A 148 2.44 8.68 -13.32
CA PHE A 148 1.51 8.52 -12.18
C PHE A 148 0.56 9.70 -12.05
N SER A 149 0.92 10.87 -12.58
CA SER A 149 0.05 12.06 -12.49
C SER A 149 -1.27 11.86 -13.24
N SER A 150 -1.28 11.09 -14.34
CA SER A 150 -2.50 10.72 -15.06
C SER A 150 -3.37 9.78 -14.24
N LEU A 151 -2.79 8.80 -13.54
CA LEU A 151 -3.53 7.87 -12.68
C LEU A 151 -4.31 8.56 -11.54
N TYR A 152 -3.76 9.66 -11.03
CA TYR A 152 -4.37 10.42 -9.94
C TYR A 152 -5.08 11.70 -10.41
N ARG A 153 -5.42 11.81 -11.70
CA ARG A 153 -6.30 12.91 -12.16
C ARG A 153 -7.70 12.73 -11.58
N GLU A 154 -8.39 13.85 -11.37
CA GLU A 154 -9.78 13.82 -10.92
C GLU A 154 -10.65 13.08 -11.93
N GLY A 155 -11.48 12.16 -11.45
CA GLY A 155 -12.31 11.29 -12.31
C GLY A 155 -11.56 10.14 -12.99
N ALA A 156 -10.29 9.87 -12.64
CA ALA A 156 -9.53 8.76 -13.20
C ALA A 156 -10.12 7.41 -12.72
N SER A 157 -11.03 6.87 -13.53
CA SER A 157 -11.64 5.55 -13.34
C SER A 157 -10.62 4.43 -13.18
N GLU A 158 -9.40 4.62 -13.68
CA GLU A 158 -8.32 3.64 -13.61
C GLU A 158 -7.90 3.34 -12.16
N LEU A 159 -7.82 4.35 -11.28
CA LEU A 159 -7.43 4.10 -9.89
C LEU A 159 -8.53 3.32 -9.16
N ASP A 160 -9.80 3.66 -9.41
CA ASP A 160 -10.94 2.95 -8.84
C ASP A 160 -11.00 1.50 -9.35
N GLN A 161 -10.74 1.27 -10.63
CA GLN A 161 -10.63 -0.07 -11.21
C GLN A 161 -9.49 -0.88 -10.58
N ILE A 162 -8.34 -0.26 -10.31
CA ILE A 162 -7.23 -0.92 -9.61
C ILE A 162 -7.65 -1.33 -8.19
N TYR A 163 -8.34 -0.45 -7.45
CA TYR A 163 -8.87 -0.81 -6.13
C TYR A 163 -9.91 -1.93 -6.23
N GLN A 164 -10.85 -1.86 -7.17
CA GLN A 164 -11.85 -2.91 -7.37
C GLN A 164 -11.20 -4.26 -7.69
N GLY A 165 -10.21 -4.28 -8.58
CA GLY A 165 -9.43 -5.48 -8.91
C GLY A 165 -8.70 -6.05 -7.69
N TRP A 166 -8.09 -5.17 -6.88
CA TRP A 166 -7.45 -5.56 -5.63
C TRP A 166 -8.45 -6.16 -4.63
N PHE A 167 -9.61 -5.53 -4.42
CA PHE A 167 -10.62 -6.04 -3.48
C PHE A 167 -11.21 -7.36 -3.93
N ARG A 168 -11.44 -7.54 -5.24
CA ARG A 168 -11.89 -8.82 -5.80
C ARG A 168 -10.85 -9.92 -5.59
N PHE A 169 -9.57 -9.62 -5.83
CA PHE A 169 -8.48 -10.55 -5.50
C PHE A 169 -8.46 -10.92 -4.01
N CYS A 170 -8.66 -9.94 -3.11
CA CYS A 170 -8.77 -10.22 -1.68
C CYS A 170 -9.99 -11.09 -1.31
N ALA A 171 -11.05 -11.12 -2.13
CA ALA A 171 -12.24 -11.93 -1.87
C ALA A 171 -11.95 -13.44 -1.92
N ASP A 172 -10.91 -13.86 -2.66
CA ASP A 172 -10.42 -15.25 -2.69
C ASP A 172 -9.84 -15.69 -1.32
N PHE A 173 -9.55 -14.71 -0.45
CA PHE A 173 -9.04 -14.89 0.91
C PHE A 173 -10.05 -14.42 1.96
N SER A 174 -11.35 -14.55 1.67
CA SER A 174 -12.43 -13.98 2.49
C SER A 174 -12.57 -14.54 3.90
N SER A 175 -11.98 -15.68 4.21
CA SER A 175 -11.90 -16.22 5.57
C SER A 175 -10.89 -15.49 6.46
N ASP A 176 -10.05 -14.63 5.88
CA ASP A 176 -9.03 -13.85 6.58
C ASP A 176 -9.54 -12.48 7.02
N ASP A 177 -8.77 -11.78 7.85
CA ASP A 177 -9.11 -10.45 8.34
C ASP A 177 -8.82 -9.38 7.27
N HIS A 178 -9.82 -8.60 6.86
CA HIS A 178 -9.67 -7.51 5.88
C HIS A 178 -10.07 -6.17 6.48
N TRP A 179 -9.19 -5.18 6.35
CA TRP A 179 -9.37 -3.84 6.88
C TRP A 179 -9.18 -2.79 5.80
N LEU A 180 -10.02 -1.77 5.82
CA LEU A 180 -9.87 -0.56 5.04
C LEU A 180 -9.48 0.60 5.96
N LEU A 181 -8.35 1.23 5.67
CA LEU A 181 -7.90 2.43 6.36
C LEU A 181 -8.01 3.62 5.40
N ASP A 182 -8.98 4.49 5.64
CA ASP A 182 -9.04 5.80 4.98
C ASP A 182 -7.97 6.71 5.57
N THR A 183 -6.99 7.04 4.75
CA THR A 183 -5.89 7.92 5.13
C THR A 183 -6.12 9.36 4.70
N SER A 184 -7.26 9.72 4.11
CA SER A 184 -7.54 11.05 3.57
C SER A 184 -7.31 12.17 4.57
N THR A 185 -7.61 11.91 5.86
CA THR A 185 -7.44 12.83 6.99
C THR A 185 -6.40 12.32 8.00
N ALA A 186 -5.97 13.18 8.92
CA ALA A 186 -4.97 12.84 9.94
C ALA A 186 -5.46 11.75 10.93
N ASN A 187 -6.78 11.74 11.21
CA ASN A 187 -7.45 10.79 12.10
C ASN A 187 -8.13 9.69 11.29
N GLY A 188 -7.37 9.10 10.36
CA GLY A 188 -7.88 8.16 9.36
C GLY A 188 -8.86 7.14 9.93
N ARG A 189 -9.93 6.85 9.18
CA ARG A 189 -10.99 5.95 9.63
C ARG A 189 -10.66 4.51 9.28
N VAL A 190 -10.86 3.61 10.23
CA VAL A 190 -10.67 2.18 10.05
C VAL A 190 -12.03 1.52 10.00
N ARG A 191 -12.18 0.52 9.12
CA ARG A 191 -13.32 -0.39 9.19
C ARG A 191 -12.95 -1.79 8.69
N PRO A 192 -13.56 -2.84 9.24
CA PRO A 192 -13.47 -4.17 8.66
C PRO A 192 -14.21 -4.21 7.31
N LEU A 193 -13.79 -5.12 6.44
CA LEU A 193 -14.45 -5.42 5.17
C LEU A 193 -15.00 -6.85 5.23
N ASP A 194 -16.27 -7.00 4.88
CA ASP A 194 -16.90 -8.31 4.75
C ASP A 194 -16.71 -8.89 3.34
N HIS A 195 -17.03 -10.18 3.21
CA HIS A 195 -16.89 -10.90 1.95
C HIS A 195 -17.70 -10.27 0.81
N ALA A 196 -18.94 -9.85 1.08
CA ALA A 196 -19.81 -9.26 0.08
C ALA A 196 -19.24 -7.94 -0.49
N SER A 197 -18.68 -7.11 0.39
CA SER A 197 -17.99 -5.88 0.02
C SER A 197 -16.79 -6.17 -0.87
N LEU A 198 -15.95 -7.14 -0.50
CA LEU A 198 -14.77 -7.55 -1.27
C LEU A 198 -15.15 -8.08 -2.67
N GLN A 199 -16.13 -8.98 -2.76
CA GLN A 199 -16.60 -9.54 -4.04
C GLN A 199 -17.15 -8.47 -4.98
N SER A 200 -17.90 -7.49 -4.45
CA SER A 200 -18.42 -6.39 -5.27
C SER A 200 -17.29 -5.52 -5.85
N GLY A 201 -16.13 -5.48 -5.19
CA GLY A 201 -15.04 -4.55 -5.45
C GLY A 201 -15.33 -3.11 -4.98
N ASN A 202 -16.57 -2.81 -4.55
CA ASN A 202 -17.03 -1.47 -4.20
C ASN A 202 -16.83 -1.16 -2.71
N CYS A 203 -15.63 -1.42 -2.20
CA CYS A 203 -15.31 -1.24 -0.78
C CYS A 203 -15.12 0.23 -0.36
N VAL A 204 -15.23 1.21 -1.27
CA VAL A 204 -14.92 2.63 -0.98
C VAL A 204 -16.12 3.57 -1.16
N THR A 205 -17.22 3.09 -1.74
CA THR A 205 -18.43 3.90 -2.03
C THR A 205 -19.05 4.52 -0.78
N GLY A 206 -19.05 3.80 0.34
CA GLY A 206 -19.52 4.30 1.63
C GLY A 206 -18.60 5.35 2.29
N LEU A 207 -17.36 5.50 1.84
CA LEU A 207 -16.43 6.54 2.33
C LEU A 207 -16.57 7.87 1.55
N LEU A 208 -17.08 7.80 0.32
CA LEU A 208 -17.29 8.97 -0.54
C LEU A 208 -18.57 9.75 -0.18
N ARG A 209 -19.52 9.11 0.52
CA ARG A 209 -20.69 9.80 1.07
C ARG A 209 -20.28 10.48 2.37
N GLY A 210 -20.02 11.78 2.29
CA GLY A 210 -19.83 12.61 3.49
C GLY A 210 -21.08 12.59 4.38
N PRO A 211 -20.98 13.03 5.66
CA PRO A 211 -22.07 13.01 6.64
C PRO A 211 -23.24 13.97 6.33
N SER A 212 -23.51 14.32 5.06
CA SER A 212 -24.47 15.37 4.67
C SER A 212 -25.35 14.97 3.47
N GLN A 213 -25.78 13.71 3.38
CA GLN A 213 -26.89 13.31 2.50
C GLN A 213 -27.85 12.35 3.19
N ALA A 214 -28.16 12.65 4.45
CA ALA A 214 -29.38 12.20 5.11
C ALA A 214 -30.17 13.46 5.45
N ALA A 215 -31.01 13.88 4.50
CA ALA A 215 -32.11 14.82 4.70
C ALA A 215 -33.28 14.26 3.91
#